data_AF-A0A8T5SN60-F1
#
_entry.id   AF-A0A8T5SN60-F1
#
_cell.length_a   1.000
_cell.length_b   1.000
_cell.length_c   1.000
_cell.angle_alpha   90.00
_cell.angle_beta   90.00
_cell.angle_gamma   90.00
#
_symmetry.space_group_name_H-M   'P 1'
#
loop_
_entity.id
_entity.type
_entity.pdbx_description
1 polymer ?
#
loop_
_entity_poly.entity_id
_entity_poly.type
_entity_poly.pdbx_seq_one_letter_code
_entity_poly.pdbx_strand_id
1 'polypeptide(L)'
;MPMVELVAKRTLELNPDIGLEVVDLIVLLWMYTNPYDNNRRQLSSMRAVLKMSETLQVPGGGLDVTEEELTQIVLGSLQNLKNKGLVYIRSAGVHFVKGTLTEAGVDLVKRSVRTPLLRRVTAEFGNNP
;
A
#
# COMPACT_ATOMS: atom_id res chain seq x y z
N MET A 1 11.39 -10.74 4.09
CA MET A 1 10.56 -9.52 4.09
C MET A 1 10.38 -8.99 2.67
N PRO A 2 9.15 -8.83 2.17
CA PRO A 2 8.89 -8.20 0.88
C PRO A 2 9.48 -6.80 0.84
N MET A 3 10.02 -6.41 -0.31
CA MET A 3 10.66 -5.09 -0.48
C MET A 3 9.70 -3.93 -0.17
N VAL A 4 8.40 -4.06 -0.42
CA VAL A 4 7.38 -3.03 -0.09
C VAL A 4 7.27 -2.79 1.41
N GLU A 5 7.28 -3.87 2.18
CA GLU A 5 7.21 -3.76 3.63
C GLU A 5 8.46 -3.09 4.19
N LEU A 6 9.64 -3.34 3.58
CA LEU A 6 10.86 -2.62 3.92
C LEU A 6 10.70 -1.12 3.65
N VAL A 7 10.17 -0.73 2.50
CA VAL A 7 9.93 0.68 2.16
C VAL A 7 8.95 1.31 3.14
N ALA A 8 7.86 0.60 3.47
CA ALA A 8 6.84 1.06 4.40
C ALA A 8 7.43 1.28 5.81
N LYS A 9 8.17 0.31 6.35
CA LYS A 9 8.84 0.43 7.65
C LYS A 9 9.83 1.60 7.67
N ARG A 10 10.67 1.76 6.64
CA ARG A 10 11.60 2.89 6.52
C ARG A 10 10.89 4.24 6.42
N THR A 11 9.76 4.29 5.73
CA THR A 11 8.94 5.51 5.62
C THR A 11 8.39 5.90 6.99
N LEU A 12 7.94 4.93 7.78
CA LEU A 12 7.44 5.17 9.13
C LEU A 12 8.56 5.61 10.08
N GLU A 13 9.74 4.98 10.01
CA GLU A 13 10.92 5.38 10.79
C GLU A 13 11.33 6.84 10.53
N LEU A 14 11.24 7.30 9.28
CA LEU A 14 11.57 8.68 8.91
C LEU A 14 10.47 9.69 9.25
N ASN A 15 9.24 9.21 9.50
CA ASN A 15 8.10 10.07 9.77
C ASN A 15 7.22 9.44 10.89
N PRO A 16 7.72 9.36 12.14
CA PRO A 16 7.05 8.62 13.21
C PRO A 16 5.66 9.18 13.59
N ASP A 17 5.44 10.48 13.40
CA ASP A 17 4.22 11.17 13.85
C ASP A 17 3.13 11.32 12.76
N ILE A 18 3.28 10.64 11.61
CA ILE A 18 2.29 10.76 10.52
C ILE A 18 0.94 10.12 10.87
N GLY A 19 0.92 9.27 11.90
CA GLY A 19 -0.25 8.52 12.34
C GLY A 19 -0.79 7.60 11.23
N LEU A 20 0.12 6.90 10.57
CA LEU A 20 -0.15 5.83 9.61
C LEU A 20 0.52 4.56 10.12
N GLU A 21 -0.07 3.42 9.80
CA GLU A 21 0.52 2.12 10.08
C GLU A 21 1.35 1.60 8.89
N VAL A 22 2.13 0.54 9.10
CA VAL A 22 2.88 -0.11 8.01
C VAL A 22 1.93 -0.52 6.88
N VAL A 23 0.75 -1.06 7.21
CA VAL A 23 -0.27 -1.45 6.22
C VAL A 23 -0.72 -0.25 5.39
N ASP A 24 -0.94 0.91 6.01
CA ASP A 24 -1.30 2.15 5.29
C ASP A 24 -0.25 2.56 4.28
N LEU A 25 1.01 2.45 4.67
CA LEU A 25 2.12 2.78 3.78
C LEU A 25 2.25 1.76 2.65
N ILE A 26 2.03 0.47 2.91
CA ILE A 26 1.98 -0.56 1.84
C ILE A 26 0.84 -0.24 0.86
N VAL A 27 -0.36 0.09 1.36
CA VAL A 27 -1.51 0.46 0.51
C VAL A 27 -1.22 1.76 -0.28
N LEU A 28 -0.59 2.75 0.34
CA LEU A 28 -0.19 4.00 -0.33
C LEU A 28 0.85 3.75 -1.43
N LEU A 29 1.83 2.87 -1.18
CA LEU A 29 2.84 2.49 -2.17
C LEU A 29 2.23 1.69 -3.32
N TRP A 30 1.31 0.77 -3.03
CA TRP A 30 0.51 0.09 -4.05
C TRP A 30 -0.33 1.08 -4.87
N MET A 31 -0.89 2.10 -4.21
CA MET A 31 -1.56 3.24 -4.85
C MET A 31 -0.59 4.03 -5.75
N TYR A 32 0.69 4.13 -5.40
CA TYR A 32 1.68 4.87 -6.19
C TYR A 32 2.19 4.12 -7.42
N THR A 33 2.43 2.81 -7.31
CA THR A 33 3.14 2.05 -8.34
C THR A 33 2.29 1.65 -9.55
N ASN A 34 0.96 1.79 -9.48
CA ASN A 34 0.04 1.22 -10.47
C ASN A 34 -0.98 2.22 -11.03
N PRO A 35 -0.68 2.95 -12.12
CA PRO A 35 -1.73 3.60 -12.92
C PRO A 35 -2.33 2.58 -13.91
N TYR A 36 -3.31 1.77 -13.48
CA TYR A 36 -4.14 1.00 -14.42
C TYR A 36 -5.37 1.79 -14.86
N ASP A 37 -5.90 1.39 -16.03
CA ASP A 37 -6.97 2.03 -16.79
C ASP A 37 -8.06 2.66 -15.92
N ASN A 38 -8.34 3.94 -16.16
CA ASN A 38 -9.43 4.69 -15.51
C ASN A 38 -9.37 4.79 -13.97
N ASN A 39 -8.17 4.73 -13.36
CA ASN A 39 -7.97 4.75 -11.90
C ASN A 39 -8.58 3.56 -11.15
N ARG A 40 -8.88 2.45 -11.84
CA ARG A 40 -9.48 1.25 -11.26
C ARG A 40 -8.40 0.21 -10.96
N ARG A 41 -8.38 -0.31 -9.73
CA ARG A 41 -7.38 -1.27 -9.26
C ARG A 41 -8.04 -2.52 -8.69
N GLN A 42 -7.49 -3.70 -8.99
CA GLN A 42 -7.98 -4.94 -8.43
C GLN A 42 -7.43 -5.16 -7.01
N LEU A 43 -8.32 -5.42 -6.05
CA LEU A 43 -7.94 -5.71 -4.68
C LEU A 43 -7.17 -7.02 -4.53
N SER A 44 -7.33 -7.97 -5.46
CA SER A 44 -6.53 -9.20 -5.52
C SER A 44 -5.03 -8.92 -5.49
N SER A 45 -4.56 -7.92 -6.25
CA SER A 45 -3.14 -7.54 -6.28
C SER A 45 -2.64 -7.00 -4.95
N MET A 46 -3.45 -6.17 -4.28
CA MET A 46 -3.11 -5.63 -2.96
C MET A 46 -3.09 -6.75 -1.90
N ARG A 47 -4.08 -7.66 -1.94
CA ARG A 47 -4.13 -8.82 -1.03
C ARG A 47 -2.92 -9.72 -1.20
N ALA A 48 -2.47 -9.96 -2.44
CA ALA A 48 -1.25 -10.71 -2.70
C ALA A 48 -0.02 -10.06 -2.05
N VAL A 49 0.12 -8.72 -2.12
CA VAL A 49 1.21 -7.99 -1.45
C VAL A 49 1.11 -8.14 0.07
N LEU A 50 -0.09 -7.99 0.65
CA LEU A 50 -0.29 -8.14 2.09
C LEU A 50 0.00 -9.54 2.60
N LYS A 51 -0.36 -10.58 1.83
CA LYS A 51 -0.07 -11.97 2.20
C LYS A 51 1.42 -12.27 2.29
N MET A 52 2.24 -11.57 1.51
CA MET A 52 3.68 -11.73 1.54
C MET A 52 4.31 -10.95 2.71
N SER A 53 3.60 -9.96 3.27
CA SER A 53 4.06 -9.09 4.35
C SER A 53 4.19 -9.87 5.67
N GLU A 54 5.35 -9.75 6.31
CA GLU A 54 5.62 -10.32 7.63
C GLU A 54 4.76 -9.64 8.72
N THR A 55 4.34 -8.40 8.50
CA THR A 55 3.48 -7.65 9.43
C THR A 55 2.14 -8.34 9.71
N LEU A 56 1.63 -9.13 8.76
CA LEU A 56 0.36 -9.87 8.91
C LEU A 56 0.58 -11.38 9.17
N GLN A 57 1.84 -11.80 9.32
CA GLN A 57 2.16 -13.19 9.64
C GLN A 57 2.14 -13.41 11.15
N VAL A 58 1.62 -14.56 11.57
CA VAL A 58 1.74 -15.02 12.94
C VAL A 58 3.15 -15.58 13.20
N PRO A 59 3.63 -15.56 14.47
CA PRO A 59 4.85 -16.26 14.85
C PRO A 59 4.82 -17.72 14.38
N GLY A 60 5.78 -18.12 13.54
CA GLY A 60 5.80 -19.44 12.88
C GLY A 60 5.58 -19.42 11.36
N GLY A 61 5.32 -18.26 10.76
CA GLY A 61 5.35 -18.08 9.29
C GLY A 61 4.03 -18.36 8.57
N GLY A 62 2.90 -18.33 9.29
CA GLY A 62 1.55 -18.48 8.73
C GLY A 62 0.82 -17.15 8.63
N LEU A 63 -0.23 -17.10 7.80
CA LEU A 63 -1.17 -15.98 7.77
C LEU A 63 -2.45 -16.40 8.52
N ASP A 64 -2.82 -15.69 9.57
CA ASP A 64 -4.06 -15.95 10.34
C ASP A 64 -5.10 -14.87 10.04
N VAL A 65 -5.38 -14.70 8.74
CA VAL A 65 -6.39 -13.75 8.25
C VAL A 65 -7.01 -14.30 6.97
N THR A 66 -8.33 -14.29 6.92
CA THR A 66 -9.12 -14.68 5.76
C THR A 66 -9.02 -13.65 4.63
N GLU A 67 -9.45 -14.04 3.42
CA GLU A 67 -9.56 -13.13 2.28
C GLU A 67 -10.49 -11.94 2.54
N GLU A 68 -11.54 -12.16 3.32
CA GLU A 68 -12.52 -11.15 3.69
C GLU A 68 -11.92 -10.17 4.70
N GLU A 69 -11.22 -10.66 5.71
CA GLU A 69 -10.50 -9.82 6.67
C GLU A 69 -9.39 -9.01 5.99
N LEU A 70 -8.61 -9.61 5.09
CA LEU A 70 -7.64 -8.88 4.28
C LEU A 70 -8.30 -7.77 3.45
N THR A 71 -9.50 -8.04 2.92
CA THR A 71 -10.26 -7.03 2.19
C THR A 71 -10.67 -5.89 3.12
N GLN A 72 -11.18 -6.18 4.31
CA GLN A 72 -11.54 -5.16 5.30
C GLN A 72 -10.33 -4.34 5.77
N ILE A 73 -9.17 -4.97 5.98
CA ILE A 73 -7.92 -4.29 6.32
C ILE A 73 -7.55 -3.28 5.23
N VAL A 74 -7.59 -3.67 3.94
CA VAL A 74 -7.30 -2.75 2.84
C VAL A 74 -8.31 -1.62 2.76
N LEU A 75 -9.61 -1.89 2.93
CA LEU A 75 -10.65 -0.87 2.89
C LEU A 75 -10.53 0.13 4.06
N GLY A 76 -10.25 -0.37 5.27
CA GLY A 76 -9.99 0.45 6.45
C GLY A 76 -8.78 1.36 6.24
N SER A 77 -7.70 0.80 5.68
CA SER A 77 -6.49 1.55 5.33
C SER A 77 -6.74 2.64 4.29
N LEU A 78 -7.48 2.34 3.22
CA LEU A 78 -7.86 3.34 2.21
C LEU A 78 -8.71 4.48 2.81
N GLN A 79 -9.58 4.15 3.77
CA GLN A 79 -10.34 5.14 4.50
C GLN A 79 -9.45 6.01 5.40
N ASN A 80 -8.45 5.42 6.07
CA ASN A 80 -7.48 6.17 6.88
C ASN A 80 -6.64 7.11 6.01
N LEU A 81 -6.08 6.62 4.91
CA LEU A 81 -5.33 7.42 3.93
C LEU A 81 -6.17 8.57 3.34
N LYS A 82 -7.47 8.34 3.10
CA LYS A 82 -8.40 9.37 2.66
C LYS A 82 -8.60 10.43 3.74
N ASN A 83 -8.80 10.03 5.00
CA ASN A 83 -8.94 10.96 6.13
C ASN A 83 -7.68 11.81 6.35
N LYS A 84 -6.51 11.27 6.03
CA LYS A 84 -5.22 11.95 6.05
C LYS A 84 -4.94 12.82 4.81
N GLY A 85 -5.87 12.84 3.84
CA GLY A 85 -5.73 13.63 2.63
C GLY A 85 -4.65 13.13 1.66
N LEU A 86 -4.25 11.86 1.76
CA LEU A 86 -3.20 11.26 0.92
C LEU A 86 -3.74 10.58 -0.34
N VAL A 87 -5.03 10.23 -0.36
CA VAL A 87 -5.71 9.65 -1.52
C VAL A 87 -7.10 10.27 -1.73
N TYR A 88 -7.53 10.31 -2.99
CA TYR A 88 -8.92 10.52 -3.39
C TYR A 88 -9.54 9.17 -3.78
N ILE A 89 -10.54 8.72 -3.03
CA ILE A 89 -11.29 7.49 -3.34
C ILE A 89 -12.67 7.87 -3.88
N ARG A 90 -12.95 7.49 -5.13
CA ARG A 90 -14.25 7.69 -5.79
C ARG A 90 -15.20 6.55 -5.49
N SER A 91 -14.72 5.31 -5.52
CA SER A 91 -15.48 4.14 -5.11
C SER A 91 -14.54 3.05 -4.59
N ALA A 92 -15.02 2.25 -3.64
CA ALA A 92 -14.32 1.08 -3.14
C ALA A 92 -15.34 -0.03 -2.92
N GLY A 93 -15.08 -1.21 -3.47
CA GLY A 93 -15.88 -2.42 -3.27
C GLY A 93 -14.97 -3.62 -3.06
N VAL A 94 -15.55 -4.81 -2.89
CA VAL A 94 -14.81 -6.03 -2.53
C VAL A 94 -13.83 -6.53 -3.61
N HIS A 95 -14.00 -6.11 -4.86
CA HIS A 95 -13.15 -6.54 -5.98
C HIS A 95 -12.23 -5.45 -6.49
N PHE A 96 -12.68 -4.20 -6.46
CA PHE A 96 -11.92 -3.10 -7.04
C PHE A 96 -12.08 -1.81 -6.26
N VAL A 97 -11.06 -0.98 -6.38
CA VAL A 97 -11.01 0.38 -5.84
C VAL A 97 -10.80 1.34 -7.00
N LYS A 98 -11.56 2.43 -7.04
CA LYS A 98 -11.37 3.55 -7.96
C LYS A 98 -10.90 4.76 -7.19
N GLY A 99 -9.64 5.13 -7.38
CA GLY A 99 -9.04 6.25 -6.65
C GLY A 99 -7.67 6.63 -7.17
N THR A 100 -7.19 7.78 -6.73
CA THR A 100 -5.87 8.33 -7.08
C THR A 100 -5.18 8.87 -5.84
N LEU A 101 -3.86 9.07 -5.91
CA LEU A 101 -3.13 9.81 -4.90
C LEU A 101 -3.44 11.31 -4.99
N THR A 102 -3.39 11.99 -3.85
CA THR A 102 -3.29 13.46 -3.82
C THR A 102 -1.84 13.89 -4.07
N GLU A 103 -1.61 15.19 -4.28
CA GLU A 103 -0.24 15.73 -4.31
C GLU A 103 0.53 15.41 -3.02
N ALA A 104 -0.12 15.55 -1.86
CA ALA A 104 0.48 15.21 -0.57
C ALA A 104 0.86 13.71 -0.49
N GLY A 105 0.02 12.82 -1.01
CA GLY A 105 0.32 11.38 -1.09
C GLY A 105 1.52 11.08 -1.99
N VAL A 106 1.57 11.71 -3.17
CA VAL A 106 2.70 11.59 -4.10
C VAL A 106 4.00 12.09 -3.45
N ASP A 107 3.95 13.25 -2.79
CA ASP A 107 5.10 13.85 -2.13
C ASP A 107 5.62 13.01 -0.98
N LEU A 108 4.73 12.44 -0.16
CA LEU A 108 5.09 11.54 0.92
C LEU A 108 5.87 10.33 0.38
N VAL A 109 5.35 9.69 -0.67
CA VAL A 109 6.04 8.55 -1.29
C VAL A 109 7.38 8.96 -1.88
N LYS A 110 7.44 10.05 -2.67
CA LYS A 110 8.68 10.51 -3.31
C LYS A 110 9.77 10.89 -2.32
N ARG A 111 9.43 11.51 -1.19
CA ARG A 111 10.39 11.85 -0.13
C ARG A 111 10.94 10.58 0.54
N SER A 112 10.10 9.57 0.68
CA SER A 112 10.45 8.31 1.34
C SER A 112 11.25 7.38 0.43
N VAL A 113 11.07 7.47 -0.89
CA VAL A 113 11.70 6.63 -1.93
C VAL A 113 13.03 7.19 -2.46
N ARG A 114 13.61 8.23 -1.82
CA ARG A 114 14.84 8.93 -2.30
C ARG A 114 16.10 8.05 -2.41
N THR A 115 16.12 6.87 -1.82
CA THR A 115 17.25 5.93 -1.90
C THR A 115 17.21 5.15 -3.23
N PRO A 116 18.33 4.98 -3.97
CA PRO A 116 18.39 4.23 -5.23
C PRO A 116 17.79 2.81 -5.18
N LEU A 117 17.86 2.16 -4.02
CA LEU A 117 17.24 0.86 -3.75
C LEU A 117 15.71 0.91 -3.86
N LEU A 118 15.08 2.00 -3.42
CA LEU A 118 13.63 2.18 -3.39
C LEU A 118 13.06 2.49 -4.79
N ARG A 119 13.85 3.10 -5.68
CA ARG A 119 13.49 3.28 -7.11
C ARG A 119 13.39 1.95 -7.87
N ARG A 120 14.25 0.97 -7.57
CA ARG A 120 14.16 -0.37 -8.18
C ARG A 120 12.86 -1.07 -7.80
N VAL A 121 12.40 -0.90 -6.56
CA VAL A 121 11.14 -1.46 -6.06
C VAL A 121 9.95 -0.93 -6.87
N THR A 122 9.87 0.37 -7.12
CA THR A 122 8.78 0.94 -7.94
C THR A 122 8.78 0.43 -9.39
N ALA A 123 9.93 -0.01 -9.92
CA ALA A 123 10.03 -0.57 -11.27
C ALA A 123 9.59 -2.04 -11.35
N GLU A 124 9.78 -2.84 -10.29
CA GLU A 124 9.31 -4.23 -10.23
C GLU A 124 7.78 -4.34 -10.19
N PHE A 125 7.07 -3.33 -9.67
CA PHE A 125 5.60 -3.27 -9.72
C PHE A 125 5.02 -3.02 -11.11
N GLY A 126 5.80 -2.42 -12.03
CA GLY A 126 5.35 -2.08 -13.38
C GLY A 126 5.54 -3.20 -14.40
N ASN A 127 6.30 -4.25 -14.06
CA ASN A 127 6.59 -5.40 -14.93
C ASN A 127 6.08 -6.69 -14.28
N ASN A 128 4.77 -6.89 -14.31
CA ASN A 128 4.22 -8.24 -14.32
C ASN A 128 3.92 -8.59 -15.80
N PRO A 129 4.57 -9.61 -16.39
CA PRO A 129 4.21 -10.11 -17.73
C PRO A 129 2.78 -10.65 -17.77
#